data_AF-A0A8S7K215-F1
#
_entry.id   AF-A0A8S7K215-F1
#
_cell.length_a   1.000
_cell.length_b   1.000
_cell.length_c   1.000
_cell.angle_alpha   90.00
_cell.angle_beta   90.00
_cell.angle_gamma   90.00
#
_symmetry.space_group_name_H-M   'P 1'
#
loop_
_entity.id
_entity.type
_entity.pdbx_description
1 polymer ?
#
loop_
_entity_poly.entity_id
_entity_poly.type
_entity_poly.pdbx_seq_one_letter_code
_entity_poly.pdbx_strand_id
1 'polypeptide(L)'
;MLTGLADRFGRTLTYRREAAGDLAGEITGVTDGAGREFRLVLTTQAQRAEEARTSSLSSSDSSRPLSASAFPDTLPGTEYGPD
;
A
#
# COMPACT_ATOMS: atom_id res chain seq x y z
N MET A 1 19.64 0.94 -12.39
CA MET A 1 19.76 1.80 -11.20
C MET A 1 18.63 2.82 -11.25
N LEU A 2 17.77 2.89 -10.22
CA LEU A 2 16.66 3.86 -10.15
C LEU A 2 17.14 5.15 -9.47
N THR A 3 17.17 6.25 -10.21
CA THR A 3 17.65 7.58 -9.76
C THR A 3 16.55 8.64 -9.74
N GLY A 4 15.38 8.34 -10.30
CA GLY A 4 14.22 9.22 -10.26
C GLY A 4 13.01 8.62 -10.96
N LEU A 5 11.88 9.30 -10.83
CA LEU A 5 10.64 9.05 -11.58
C LEU A 5 10.17 10.35 -12.21
N ALA A 6 9.60 10.25 -13.41
CA ALA A 6 8.91 11.35 -14.06
C ALA A 6 7.50 10.90 -14.45
N ASP A 7 6.52 11.79 -14.30
CA ASP A 7 5.17 11.54 -14.81
C ASP A 7 4.93 12.20 -16.17
N ARG A 8 3.74 11.94 -16.75
CA ARG A 8 3.36 12.48 -18.07
C ARG A 8 3.26 14.01 -18.15
N PHE A 9 3.24 14.68 -17.00
CA PHE A 9 3.14 16.13 -16.90
C PHE A 9 4.51 16.79 -16.66
N GLY A 10 5.59 16.00 -16.66
CA GLY A 10 6.94 16.49 -16.42
C GLY A 10 7.28 16.73 -14.95
N ARG A 11 6.43 16.29 -14.00
CA ARG A 11 6.79 16.35 -12.58
C ARG A 11 7.79 15.24 -12.28
N THR A 12 8.86 15.59 -11.58
CA THR A 12 9.96 14.68 -11.28
C THR A 12 10.11 14.42 -9.79
N LEU A 13 10.51 13.20 -9.45
CA LEU A 13 11.11 12.85 -8.17
C LEU A 13 12.56 12.44 -8.42
N THR A 14 13.50 13.00 -7.69
CA THR A 14 14.91 12.64 -7.72
C THR A 14 15.24 11.84 -6.47
N TYR A 15 15.91 10.70 -6.64
CA TYR A 15 16.25 9.81 -5.53
C TYR A 15 17.72 9.93 -5.15
N ARG A 16 17.97 10.07 -3.86
CA ARG A 16 19.31 10.00 -3.28
C ARG A 16 19.51 8.66 -2.61
N ARG A 17 20.64 8.04 -2.90
CA ARG A 17 21.08 6.79 -2.26
C ARG A 17 22.15 7.07 -1.21
N GLU A 18 22.15 6.28 -0.16
CA GLU A 18 23.25 6.25 0.79
C GLU A 18 24.53 5.75 0.11
N ALA A 19 25.64 6.43 0.37
CA ALA A 19 26.91 6.15 -0.29
C ALA A 19 27.74 5.11 0.46
N ALA A 20 27.53 4.98 1.77
CA ALA A 20 28.30 4.11 2.64
C ALA A 20 27.47 3.66 3.86
N GLY A 21 28.01 2.72 4.63
CA GLY A 21 27.37 2.17 5.83
C GLY A 21 26.35 1.06 5.52
N ASP A 22 25.57 0.69 6.54
CA ASP A 22 24.68 -0.48 6.50
C ASP A 22 23.55 -0.38 5.47
N LEU A 23 23.27 0.84 5.00
CA LEU A 23 22.25 1.15 4.00
C LEU A 23 22.85 1.59 2.67
N ALA A 24 24.14 1.30 2.43
CA ALA A 24 24.81 1.67 1.20
C ALA A 24 24.04 1.16 -0.02
N GLY A 25 23.79 2.06 -0.97
CA GLY A 25 23.02 1.78 -2.16
C GLY A 25 21.51 1.86 -1.98
N GLU A 26 20.96 1.98 -0.77
CA GLU A 26 19.51 2.16 -0.59
C GLU A 26 19.03 3.60 -0.79
N ILE A 27 17.79 3.77 -1.26
CA ILE A 27 17.19 5.09 -1.44
C ILE A 27 16.77 5.63 -0.06
N THR A 28 17.45 6.67 0.42
CA THR A 28 17.20 7.27 1.74
C THR A 28 16.66 8.69 1.65
N GLY A 29 16.65 9.28 0.45
CA GLY A 29 16.15 10.64 0.22
C GLY A 29 15.38 10.78 -1.08
N VAL A 30 14.41 11.69 -1.07
CA VAL A 30 13.62 12.09 -2.25
C VAL A 30 13.60 13.61 -2.35
N THR A 31 13.89 14.15 -3.52
CA THR A 31 13.65 15.56 -3.85
C THR A 31 12.57 15.66 -4.91
N ASP A 32 11.51 16.41 -4.66
CA ASP A 32 10.47 16.61 -5.67
C ASP A 32 10.78 17.76 -6.65
N GLY A 33 9.94 17.92 -7.67
CA GLY A 33 10.10 18.99 -8.67
C GLY A 33 9.93 20.41 -8.14
N ALA A 34 9.46 20.59 -6.90
CA ALA A 34 9.42 21.87 -6.22
C ALA A 34 10.66 22.11 -5.35
N GLY A 35 11.61 21.17 -5.34
CA GLY A 35 12.83 21.24 -4.53
C GLY A 35 12.64 20.84 -3.08
N ARG A 36 11.48 20.30 -2.68
CA ARG A 36 11.28 19.82 -1.31
C ARG A 36 12.02 18.50 -1.12
N GLU A 37 12.76 18.41 -0.02
CA GLU A 37 13.53 17.22 0.34
C GLU A 37 12.83 16.42 1.45
N PHE A 38 12.75 15.12 1.25
CA PHE A 38 12.17 14.17 2.19
C PHE A 38 13.22 13.12 2.56
N ARG A 39 13.35 12.85 3.86
CA ARG A 39 14.14 11.72 4.37
C ARG A 39 13.25 10.50 4.49
N LEU A 40 13.70 9.38 3.96
CA LEU A 40 13.02 8.11 4.10
C LEU A 40 13.53 7.39 5.35
N VAL A 41 12.59 6.81 6.10
CA VAL A 41 12.89 5.86 7.17
C VAL A 41 12.70 4.47 6.58
N LEU A 42 13.79 3.71 6.48
CA LEU A 42 13.76 2.38 5.89
C LEU A 42 13.27 1.37 6.93
N THR A 43 12.24 0.63 6.57
CA THR A 43 11.71 -0.48 7.38
C THR A 43 11.78 -1.76 6.57
N THR A 44 12.01 -2.87 7.27
CA THR A 44 11.99 -4.20 6.64
C THR A 44 10.55 -4.68 6.46
N GLN A 45 10.31 -5.56 5.48
CA GLN A 45 8.99 -6.17 5.32
C GLN A 45 8.55 -6.94 6.58
N ALA A 46 9.48 -7.62 7.26
CA ALA A 46 9.17 -8.37 8.48
C ALA A 46 8.69 -7.44 9.61
N GLN A 47 9.33 -6.29 9.80
CA GLN A 47 8.88 -5.27 10.76
C GLN A 47 7.48 -4.74 10.42
N ARG A 48 7.23 -4.40 9.15
CA ARG A 48 5.90 -3.96 8.70
C ARG A 48 4.83 -5.03 8.89
N ALA A 49 5.16 -6.29 8.60
CA ALA A 49 4.24 -7.42 8.77
C ALA A 49 3.92 -7.68 10.26
N GLU A 50 4.88 -7.48 11.16
CA GLU A 50 4.64 -7.53 12.60
C GLU A 50 3.73 -6.40 13.07
N GLU A 51 4.00 -5.15 12.70
CA GLU A 51 3.14 -3.99 13.03
C GLU A 51 1.70 -4.15 12.50
N ALA A 52 1.54 -4.69 11.28
CA ALA A 52 0.22 -4.98 10.74
C ALA A 52 -0.52 -6.07 11.52
N ARG A 53 0.20 -7.11 12.00
CA ARG A 53 -0.38 -8.16 12.85
C ARG A 53 -0.79 -7.61 14.21
N THR A 54 0.06 -6.83 14.88
CA THR A 54 -0.26 -6.23 16.18
C THR A 54 -1.41 -5.23 16.09
N SER A 55 -1.48 -4.41 15.03
CA SER A 55 -2.60 -3.50 14.80
C SER A 55 -3.92 -4.24 14.54
N SER A 56 -3.89 -5.39 13.86
CA SER A 56 -5.07 -6.22 13.62
C SER A 56 -5.58 -6.88 14.91
N LEU A 57 -4.66 -7.38 15.74
CA LEU A 57 -4.96 -7.94 17.06
C LEU A 57 -5.54 -6.87 18.01
N SER A 58 -5.02 -5.64 17.96
CA SER A 58 -5.53 -4.51 18.77
C SER A 58 -6.87 -3.96 18.28
N SER A 59 -7.22 -4.14 17.00
CA SER A 59 -8.49 -3.69 16.41
C SER A 59 -9.64 -4.69 16.62
N SER A 60 -9.36 -5.85 17.21
CA SER A 60 -10.34 -6.94 17.40
C SER A 60 -11.32 -6.74 18.56
N ASP A 61 -11.32 -5.59 19.25
CA ASP A 61 -12.22 -5.30 20.38
C ASP A 61 -13.53 -4.60 19.97
N SER A 62 -13.73 -4.25 18.70
CA SER A 62 -15.07 -3.83 18.22
C SER A 62 -15.90 -5.05 17.83
N SER A 63 -16.45 -5.70 18.85
CA SER A 63 -17.44 -6.77 18.72
C SER A 63 -18.67 -6.28 17.93
N ARG A 64 -18.78 -6.63 16.65
CA ARG A 64 -20.07 -6.64 15.94
C ARG A 64 -20.47 -8.10 15.68
N PRO A 65 -21.60 -8.57 16.24
CA PRO A 65 -21.97 -9.98 16.14
C PRO A 65 -22.23 -10.38 14.69
N LEU A 66 -21.67 -11.53 14.33
CA LEU A 66 -21.91 -12.28 13.10
C LEU A 66 -23.36 -12.77 13.09
N SER A 67 -24.28 -12.13 12.35
CA SER A 67 -25.52 -12.77 11.89
C SER A 67 -26.33 -11.91 10.91
N ALA A 68 -26.95 -12.61 9.95
CA ALA A 68 -27.80 -12.19 8.83
C ALA A 68 -27.05 -11.67 7.58
N SER A 69 -26.60 -12.61 6.74
CA SER A 69 -26.42 -12.34 5.30
C SER A 69 -27.76 -11.85 4.73
N ALA A 70 -27.76 -10.66 4.15
CA ALA A 70 -28.94 -10.02 3.56
C ALA A 70 -29.18 -10.44 2.09
N PHE A 71 -28.40 -11.40 1.58
CA PHE A 71 -28.51 -11.89 0.21
C PHE A 71 -29.22 -13.24 0.19
N PRO A 72 -30.33 -13.40 -0.55
CA PRO A 72 -30.94 -14.69 -0.75
C PRO A 72 -30.05 -15.56 -1.64
N ASP A 73 -29.82 -16.82 -1.25
CA ASP A 73 -29.03 -17.81 -1.99
C ASP A 73 -29.75 -18.36 -3.24
N THR A 74 -30.82 -17.72 -3.71
CA THR A 74 -31.59 -18.16 -4.87
C THR A 74 -31.64 -17.08 -5.94
N LEU A 75 -31.11 -17.43 -7.12
CA LEU A 75 -31.21 -16.59 -8.32
C LEU A 75 -32.61 -16.73 -8.92
N PRO A 76 -33.27 -15.62 -9.33
CA PRO A 76 -34.58 -15.68 -9.98
C PRO A 76 -34.47 -16.38 -11.34
N GLY A 77 -35.37 -17.35 -11.58
CA GLY A 77 -35.34 -18.19 -12.78
C GLY A 77 -35.52 -17.37 -14.07
N THR A 78 -34.64 -17.60 -15.05
CA THR A 78 -34.77 -17.05 -16.40
C THR A 78 -35.67 -17.96 -17.23
N GLU A 79 -36.94 -17.61 -17.37
CA GLU A 79 -37.84 -18.22 -18.36
C GLU A 79 -37.54 -17.62 -19.75
N TYR A 80 -37.04 -18.45 -20.66
CA TYR A 80 -36.99 -18.13 -22.09
C TYR A 80 -38.22 -18.77 -22.76
N GLY A 81 -39.09 -17.94 -23.36
CA GLY A 81 -40.28 -18.38 -24.09
C GLY A 81 -39.94 -19.01 -25.47
N PRO A 82 -40.82 -19.87 -26.03
CA PRO A 82 -40.57 -20.53 -27.30
C PRO A 82 -40.69 -19.60 -28.51
N ASP A 83 -39.89 -19.91 -29.55
CA ASP A 83 -39.63 -19.21 -30.83
C ASP A 83 -40.88 -18.77 -31.61
#